data_AF-A0A0L6VST1-F1
#
_entry.id   AF-A0A0L6VST1-F1
#
_cell.length_a   1.000
_cell.length_b   1.000
_cell.length_c   1.000
_cell.angle_alpha   90.00
_cell.angle_beta   90.00
_cell.angle_gamma   90.00
#
_symmetry.space_group_name_H-M   'P 1'
#
loop_
_entity.id
_entity.type
_entity.pdbx_description
1 polymer ?
#
loop_
_entity_poly.entity_id
_entity_poly.type
_entity_poly.pdbx_seq_one_letter_code
_entity_poly.pdbx_strand_id
1 'polypeptide(L)'
;MSCSFVVCFGSGRVVSAVGSAQLSETPRCSLLYEWPTPSSFLVAKELSHTINLHPSFFGPRTEGYLHDKLNKDVEGTCTGRFGYIIAVLRILNVSAGTIQPGTGMAEFVIKYSVGA
;
A
#
# COMPACT_ATOMS: atom_id res chain seq x y z
N MET A 1 13.71 1.55 -10.90
CA MET A 1 13.47 2.02 -9.51
C MET A 1 12.91 0.83 -8.74
N SER A 2 13.80 0.00 -8.17
CA SER A 2 13.43 -1.23 -7.46
C SER A 2 13.42 -0.96 -5.94
N CYS A 3 12.24 -0.99 -5.32
CA CYS A 3 12.17 -1.16 -3.86
C CYS A 3 12.30 -2.66 -3.59
N SER A 4 13.51 -3.12 -3.26
CA SER A 4 13.76 -4.48 -2.77
C SER A 4 13.54 -4.47 -1.26
N PHE A 5 12.58 -5.26 -0.80
CA PHE A 5 12.35 -5.48 0.63
C PHE A 5 12.89 -6.87 0.98
N VAL A 6 13.82 -6.95 1.94
CA VAL A 6 14.30 -8.22 2.47
C VAL A 6 13.64 -8.41 3.83
N VAL A 7 12.68 -9.33 3.91
CA VAL A 7 12.08 -9.76 5.18
C VAL A 7 12.70 -11.09 5.57
N CYS A 8 13.57 -11.08 6.58
CA CYS A 8 14.08 -12.30 7.19
C CYS A 8 13.09 -12.77 8.27
N PHE A 9 12.25 -13.77 7.97
CA PHE A 9 11.53 -14.50 9.02
C PHE A 9 12.48 -15.49 9.70
N GLY A 10 12.49 -15.49 11.04
CA GLY A 10 13.46 -16.14 11.93
C GLY A 10 13.50 -17.67 11.93
N SER A 11 13.43 -18.33 10.78
CA SER A 11 13.62 -19.78 10.65
C SER A 11 14.46 -20.21 9.44
N GLY A 12 15.25 -19.29 8.87
CA GLY A 12 16.30 -19.65 7.91
C GLY A 12 15.80 -20.20 6.57
N ARG A 13 14.52 -20.03 6.23
CA ARG A 13 14.00 -20.34 4.90
C ARG A 13 13.66 -19.05 4.16
N VAL A 14 14.50 -18.73 3.18
CA VAL A 14 14.26 -17.69 2.17
C VAL A 14 13.36 -18.28 1.09
N VAL A 15 12.11 -17.83 1.02
CA VAL A 15 11.28 -17.97 -0.18
C VAL A 15 11.40 -16.68 -0.98
N SER A 16 12.47 -16.60 -1.78
CA SER A 16 12.60 -15.57 -2.80
C SER A 16 12.04 -16.14 -4.11
N ALA A 17 11.07 -15.45 -4.70
CA ALA A 17 10.73 -15.67 -6.09
C ALA A 17 10.75 -14.34 -6.85
N VAL A 18 11.68 -14.31 -7.79
CA VAL A 18 11.84 -13.43 -8.97
C VAL A 18 12.76 -12.22 -8.81
N GLY A 19 13.94 -12.32 -9.47
CA GLY A 19 14.74 -11.19 -9.93
C GLY A 19 16.22 -11.25 -9.53
N SER A 20 16.99 -12.08 -10.24
CA SER A 20 18.47 -12.16 -10.35
C SER A 20 19.34 -11.83 -9.14
N ALA A 21 19.94 -12.90 -8.63
CA ALA A 21 20.85 -12.99 -7.51
C ALA A 21 22.07 -12.04 -7.56
N GLN A 22 22.39 -11.49 -6.39
CA GLN A 22 23.78 -11.36 -5.95
C GLN A 22 23.78 -11.54 -4.41
N LEU A 23 24.17 -12.73 -3.94
CA LEU A 23 24.42 -13.00 -2.52
C LEU A 23 25.76 -12.37 -2.15
N SER A 24 25.75 -11.23 -1.46
CA SER A 24 26.93 -10.78 -0.72
C SER A 24 26.76 -11.13 0.75
N GLU A 25 27.58 -12.07 1.20
CA GLU A 25 27.70 -12.52 2.59
C GLU A 25 28.10 -11.34 3.50
N THR A 26 27.30 -11.04 4.52
CA THR A 26 27.69 -10.13 5.60
C THR A 26 28.03 -10.93 6.86
N PRO A 27 29.22 -10.75 7.46
CA PRO A 27 29.59 -11.41 8.70
C PRO A 27 29.09 -10.62 9.92
N ARG A 28 28.79 -11.38 10.97
CA ARG A 28 28.49 -10.97 12.36
C ARG A 28 27.15 -10.28 12.61
N CYS A 29 26.21 -11.17 12.92
CA CYS A 29 25.14 -11.01 13.87
C CYS A 29 25.60 -10.24 15.13
N SER A 30 25.18 -9.00 15.25
CA SER A 30 24.98 -8.32 16.53
C SER A 30 23.75 -7.43 16.40
N LEU A 31 22.60 -8.07 16.25
CA LEU A 31 21.30 -7.41 16.29
C LEU A 31 20.82 -7.40 17.75
N LEU A 32 21.07 -6.30 18.45
CA LEU A 32 20.10 -5.83 19.44
C LEU A 32 18.96 -5.22 18.63
N TYR A 33 17.97 -6.03 18.27
CA TYR A 33 16.67 -5.50 17.90
C TYR A 33 15.96 -5.18 19.21
N GLU A 34 16.13 -3.95 19.68
CA GLU A 34 15.16 -3.37 20.60
C GLU A 34 13.82 -3.36 19.87
N TRP A 35 12.89 -4.24 20.26
CA TRP A 35 11.50 -4.08 19.88
C TRP A 35 11.05 -2.72 20.40
N PRO A 36 10.70 -1.77 19.53
CA PRO A 36 10.00 -0.59 19.99
C PRO A 36 8.73 -1.11 20.67
N THR A 37 8.49 -0.65 21.88
CA THR A 37 7.25 -0.90 22.64
C THR A 37 6.03 -0.89 21.70
N PRO A 38 5.03 -1.78 21.87
CA PRO A 38 3.87 -1.90 20.99
C PRO A 38 2.99 -0.63 20.90
N SER A 39 3.31 0.44 21.64
CA SER A 39 2.57 1.69 21.65
C SER A 39 2.87 2.64 20.47
N SER A 40 3.92 2.40 19.67
CA SER A 40 4.34 3.35 18.62
C SER A 40 4.50 2.75 17.21
N PHE A 41 4.10 1.49 17.00
CA PHE A 41 4.34 0.77 15.74
C PHE A 41 3.37 1.11 14.60
N LEU A 42 2.37 1.97 14.83
CA LEU A 42 1.44 2.39 13.80
C LEU A 42 1.46 3.92 13.70
N VAL A 43 2.45 4.45 12.98
CA VAL A 43 2.35 5.83 12.50
C VAL A 43 1.27 5.84 11.41
N ALA A 44 0.03 6.13 11.82
CA ALA A 44 -1.07 6.28 10.88
C ALA A 44 -0.83 7.53 10.03
N LYS A 45 -0.61 7.34 8.73
CA LYS A 45 -0.41 8.44 7.78
C LYS A 45 -1.64 8.60 6.91
N GLU A 46 -2.17 9.83 6.83
CA GLU A 46 -3.29 10.15 5.95
C GLU A 46 -2.81 10.45 4.53
N LEU A 47 -3.44 9.81 3.56
CA LEU A 47 -3.16 9.94 2.13
C LEU A 47 -4.47 10.10 1.36
N SER A 48 -4.35 10.62 0.14
CA SER A 48 -5.45 10.75 -0.81
C SER A 48 -5.11 10.03 -2.10
N HIS A 49 -6.02 9.23 -2.62
CA HIS A 49 -5.87 8.51 -3.89
C HIS A 49 -7.09 8.76 -4.78
N THR A 50 -6.83 8.97 -6.07
CA THR A 50 -7.86 9.22 -7.08
C THR A 50 -8.06 7.97 -7.94
N ILE A 51 -9.31 7.50 -8.03
CA ILE A 51 -9.68 6.30 -8.78
C ILE A 51 -10.63 6.70 -9.90
N ASN A 52 -10.30 6.29 -11.13
CA ASN A 52 -11.16 6.44 -12.29
C ASN A 52 -11.96 5.15 -12.51
N LEU A 53 -13.27 5.26 -12.53
CA LEU A 53 -14.20 4.14 -12.68
C LEU A 53 -15.06 4.30 -13.94
N HIS A 54 -15.21 3.20 -14.67
CA HIS A 54 -16.08 3.15 -15.85
C HIS A 54 -17.57 3.13 -15.44
N PRO A 55 -18.48 3.81 -16.18
CA PRO A 55 -19.90 3.87 -15.86
C PRO A 55 -20.61 2.53 -15.68
N SER A 56 -20.11 1.46 -16.30
CA SER A 56 -20.67 0.10 -16.15
C SER A 56 -20.60 -0.45 -14.72
N PHE A 57 -19.70 0.06 -13.87
CA PHE A 57 -19.55 -0.37 -12.49
C PHE A 57 -20.35 0.49 -11.51
N PHE A 58 -21.11 1.46 -12.01
CA PHE A 58 -21.99 2.28 -11.17
C PHE A 58 -23.16 1.45 -10.68
N GLY A 59 -23.53 1.66 -9.42
CA GLY A 59 -24.64 0.98 -8.77
C GLY A 59 -24.39 0.75 -7.28
N PRO A 60 -25.23 -0.08 -6.63
CA PRO A 60 -25.16 -0.30 -5.18
C PRO A 60 -23.82 -0.88 -4.69
N ARG A 61 -23.05 -1.50 -5.59
CA ARG A 61 -21.75 -2.12 -5.27
C ARG A 61 -20.54 -1.21 -5.55
N THR A 62 -20.75 0.05 -5.96
CA THR A 62 -19.67 0.97 -6.35
C THR A 62 -18.64 1.14 -5.23
N GLU A 63 -19.11 1.33 -3.99
CA GLU A 63 -18.25 1.52 -2.82
C GLU A 63 -17.32 0.32 -2.58
N GLY A 64 -17.86 -0.90 -2.69
CA GLY A 64 -17.05 -2.12 -2.58
C GLY A 64 -15.96 -2.20 -3.67
N TYR A 65 -16.30 -1.84 -4.90
CA TYR A 65 -15.30 -1.77 -5.99
C TYR A 65 -14.22 -0.73 -5.73
N LEU A 66 -14.59 0.43 -5.18
CA LEU A 66 -13.63 1.48 -4.83
C LEU A 66 -12.67 1.01 -3.73
N HIS A 67 -13.16 0.28 -2.73
CA HIS A 67 -12.32 -0.26 -1.65
C HIS A 67 -11.36 -1.32 -2.17
N ASP A 68 -11.86 -2.29 -2.95
CA ASP A 68 -11.03 -3.34 -3.54
C ASP A 68 -9.96 -2.76 -4.47
N LYS A 69 -10.32 -1.73 -5.24
CA LYS A 69 -9.41 -1.06 -6.16
C LYS A 69 -8.37 -0.24 -5.41
N LEU A 70 -8.77 0.48 -4.37
CA LEU A 70 -7.85 1.22 -3.50
C LEU A 70 -6.79 0.29 -2.91
N ASN A 71 -7.20 -0.81 -2.27
CA ASN A 71 -6.27 -1.74 -1.63
C ASN A 71 -5.28 -2.32 -2.65
N LYS A 72 -5.75 -2.75 -3.82
CA LYS A 72 -4.88 -3.29 -4.88
C LYS A 72 -3.88 -2.26 -5.42
N ASP A 73 -4.25 -0.99 -5.47
CA ASP A 73 -3.42 0.05 -6.07
C ASP A 73 -2.41 0.64 -5.07
N VAL A 74 -2.65 0.53 -3.75
CA VAL A 74 -1.81 1.14 -2.72
C VAL A 74 -1.03 0.13 -1.89
N GLU A 75 -1.56 -1.06 -1.63
CA GLU A 75 -0.90 -2.07 -0.81
C GLU A 75 0.35 -2.61 -1.52
N GLY A 76 1.45 -2.67 -0.78
CA GLY A 76 2.74 -3.11 -1.31
C GLY A 76 3.41 -2.10 -2.25
N THR A 77 2.91 -0.87 -2.35
CA THR A 77 3.54 0.19 -3.15
C THR A 77 4.54 1.01 -2.34
N CYS A 78 5.56 1.50 -3.04
CA CYS A 78 6.63 2.30 -2.48
C CYS A 78 6.46 3.73 -2.98
N THR A 79 6.16 4.67 -2.09
CA THR A 79 6.07 6.09 -2.43
C THR A 79 7.31 6.81 -1.91
N GLY A 80 8.00 7.56 -2.79
CA GLY A 80 9.26 8.21 -2.42
C GLY A 80 9.16 9.18 -1.23
N ARG A 81 7.97 9.77 -1.00
CA ARG A 81 7.73 10.72 0.10
C ARG A 81 7.19 10.09 1.38
N PHE A 82 6.48 8.95 1.29
CA PHE A 82 5.78 8.36 2.44
C PHE A 82 6.28 6.97 2.82
N GLY A 83 7.27 6.43 2.09
CA GLY A 83 7.85 5.12 2.36
C GLY A 83 7.05 3.98 1.73
N TYR A 84 7.21 2.79 2.28
CA TYR A 84 6.55 1.58 1.82
C TYR A 84 5.19 1.42 2.50
N ILE A 85 4.14 1.23 1.71
CA ILE A 85 2.78 1.08 2.21
C ILE A 85 2.53 -0.42 2.44
N ILE A 86 2.37 -0.83 3.69
CA ILE A 86 2.14 -2.23 4.05
C ILE A 86 0.66 -2.58 3.85
N ALA A 87 -0.23 -1.77 4.42
CA ALA A 87 -1.68 -1.99 4.37
C ALA A 87 -2.47 -0.69 4.56
N VAL A 88 -3.69 -0.65 4.02
CA VAL A 88 -4.69 0.36 4.35
C VAL A 88 -5.28 0.05 5.72
N LEU A 89 -5.24 1.02 6.65
CA LEU A 89 -5.77 0.85 8.00
C LEU A 89 -7.24 1.26 8.10
N ARG A 90 -7.58 2.43 7.53
CA ARG A 90 -8.94 2.98 7.60
C ARG A 90 -9.22 3.88 6.40
N ILE A 91 -10.43 3.79 5.88
CA ILE A 91 -10.96 4.75 4.92
C ILE A 91 -11.65 5.88 5.70
N LEU A 92 -11.23 7.12 5.44
CA LEU A 92 -11.73 8.30 6.15
C LEU A 92 -12.94 8.89 5.45
N ASN A 93 -12.82 9.15 4.14
CA ASN A 93 -13.87 9.79 3.35
C ASN A 93 -13.76 9.37 1.87
N VAL A 94 -14.90 9.16 1.23
CA VAL A 94 -15.03 8.91 -0.21
C VAL A 94 -15.80 10.09 -0.82
N SER A 95 -15.25 10.72 -1.87
CA SER A 95 -15.94 11.82 -2.56
C SER A 95 -17.11 11.32 -3.42
N ALA A 96 -18.05 12.22 -3.76
CA ALA A 96 -19.28 11.88 -4.48
C ALA A 96 -19.12 11.41 -5.93
N GLY A 97 -17.89 11.31 -6.47
CA GLY A 97 -17.64 10.94 -7.86
C GLY A 97 -17.96 12.06 -8.84
N THR A 98 -16.94 12.59 -9.53
CA THR A 98 -17.12 13.62 -10.56
C THR A 98 -16.91 13.05 -11.94
N ILE A 99 -17.84 13.27 -12.86
CA ILE A 99 -17.74 12.77 -14.24
C ILE A 99 -16.76 13.65 -15.02
N GLN A 100 -15.73 13.02 -15.58
CA GLN A 100 -14.72 13.67 -16.40
C GLN A 100 -15.30 14.03 -17.79
N PRO A 101 -15.20 15.30 -18.22
CA PRO A 101 -15.68 15.71 -19.53
C PRO A 101 -14.86 15.04 -20.64
N GLY A 102 -15.51 14.59 -21.70
CA GLY A 102 -14.89 13.96 -22.87
C GLY A 102 -14.78 12.44 -22.79
N THR A 103 -14.35 11.87 -21.67
CA THR A 103 -14.23 10.39 -21.52
C THR A 103 -15.46 9.74 -20.88
N GLY A 104 -16.24 10.49 -20.10
CA GLY A 104 -17.40 9.97 -19.38
C GLY A 104 -17.05 9.05 -18.20
N MET A 105 -15.78 8.93 -17.84
CA MET A 105 -15.35 8.20 -16.64
C MET A 105 -15.72 8.98 -15.37
N ALA A 106 -16.03 8.30 -14.27
CA ALA A 106 -16.16 8.96 -12.97
C ALA A 106 -14.86 8.91 -12.19
N GLU A 107 -14.45 10.06 -11.67
CA GLU A 107 -13.31 10.21 -10.80
C GLU A 107 -13.77 10.28 -9.34
N PHE A 108 -13.24 9.39 -8.50
CA PHE A 108 -13.48 9.35 -7.07
C PHE A 108 -12.20 9.69 -6.31
N VAL A 109 -12.29 10.57 -5.33
CA VAL A 109 -11.18 10.93 -4.45
C VAL A 109 -11.43 10.30 -3.09
N ILE A 110 -10.53 9.41 -2.68
CA ILE A 110 -10.63 8.68 -1.42
C ILE A 110 -9.52 9.13 -0.49
N LYS A 111 -9.90 9.57 0.71
CA LYS A 111 -8.99 9.85 1.82
C LYS A 111 -8.92 8.61 2.70
N TYR A 112 -7.72 8.12 2.97
CA TYR A 112 -7.48 6.90 3.72
C TYR A 112 -6.22 7.04 4.57
N SER A 113 -6.10 6.20 5.60
CA SER A 113 -4.91 6.08 6.41
C SER A 113 -4.19 4.77 6.13
N VAL A 114 -2.86 4.84 6.13
CA VAL A 114 -1.97 3.68 5.92
C VAL A 114 -1.09 3.43 7.12
N GLY A 115 -0.68 2.17 7.25
CA GLY A 115 0.44 1.76 8.08
C GLY A 115 1.70 1.74 7.22
N ALA A 116 2.68 2.56 7.60
CA ALA A 116 4.01 2.66 7.00
C ALA A 116 5.07 2.49 8.08
#